data_AF-A0A7S3I4W6-F1
#
_entry.id   AF-A0A7S3I4W6-F1
#
_cell.length_a   1.000
_cell.length_b   1.000
_cell.length_c   1.000
_cell.angle_alpha   90.00
_cell.angle_beta   90.00
_cell.angle_gamma   90.00
#
_symmetry.space_group_name_H-M   'P 1'
#
loop_
_entity.id
_entity.type
_entity.pdbx_description
1 polymer ?
#
loop_
_entity_poly.entity_id
_entity_poly.type
_entity_poly.pdbx_seq_one_letter_code
_entity_poly.pdbx_strand_id
1 'polypeptide(L)'
;QVDEVFTTKGLEQKVDQPVGQVRTATIYGRREAIDQERELVARVVEQFREVIRRNRLDAKSFFQDRDSLRSFKVTPKIFRQVLNTLGFEISEEEVNAIALVYGNEDNYIKYAEFLRDANCLEYVMNAPTTGAKSTYLSRFTDFNGENAHEMLMKKVKQIVKKDRIRLLEFFQDHDILRKGYLAAQKFRGTLHTQRITLTPQEYDRLEQYFAMPNDAGLINYVTFCDELDYIFTNKTLEKNPTTLPSSFNAPSILDPKDVLNTEEEQILLAALKRLGTDVKHRRL
;
A
#
# COMPACT_ATOMS: atom_id res chain seq x y z
N GLN A 1 33.74 2.71 -30.19
CA GLN A 1 34.63 2.14 -29.17
C GLN A 1 34.12 2.59 -27.82
N VAL A 2 33.34 1.75 -27.13
CA VAL A 2 32.63 2.11 -25.87
C VAL A 2 32.92 1.06 -24.78
N ASP A 3 34.06 0.36 -24.86
CA ASP A 3 34.40 -0.74 -23.94
C ASP A 3 35.62 -0.47 -23.04
N GLU A 4 36.03 0.78 -22.85
CA GLU A 4 37.24 1.10 -22.07
C GLU A 4 37.03 1.66 -20.66
N VAL A 5 35.80 1.71 -20.14
CA VAL A 5 35.56 2.39 -18.84
C VAL A 5 35.37 1.45 -17.64
N PHE A 6 35.19 0.13 -17.83
CA PHE A 6 34.85 -0.77 -16.71
C PHE A 6 35.75 -1.97 -16.49
N THR A 7 36.77 -2.19 -17.30
CA THR A 7 37.67 -3.34 -17.10
C THR A 7 39.10 -2.96 -17.42
N THR A 8 39.97 -2.94 -16.41
CA THR A 8 41.42 -2.96 -16.61
C THR A 8 41.76 -4.29 -17.26
N LYS A 9 42.18 -4.25 -18.53
CA LYS A 9 42.52 -5.45 -19.32
C LYS A 9 43.68 -6.20 -18.65
N GLY A 10 43.53 -7.50 -18.36
CA GLY A 10 44.59 -8.34 -17.81
C GLY A 10 44.61 -8.51 -16.28
N LEU A 11 43.51 -8.19 -15.59
CA LEU A 11 43.38 -8.43 -14.13
C LEU A 11 43.50 -9.93 -13.77
N GLU A 12 43.17 -10.80 -14.72
CA GLU A 12 43.25 -12.26 -14.60
C GLU A 12 44.69 -12.81 -14.50
N GLN A 13 45.71 -12.01 -14.81
CA GLN A 13 47.12 -12.45 -14.76
C GLN A 13 47.92 -11.86 -13.59
N LYS A 14 47.36 -10.92 -12.82
CA LYS A 14 48.04 -10.29 -11.67
C LYS A 14 47.03 -10.00 -10.56
N VAL A 15 46.80 -11.02 -9.72
CA VAL A 15 45.81 -10.98 -8.62
C VAL A 15 46.15 -9.94 -7.53
N ASP A 16 47.43 -9.56 -7.39
CA ASP A 16 47.91 -8.68 -6.31
C ASP A 16 48.13 -7.21 -6.71
N GLN A 17 47.56 -6.76 -7.83
CA GLN A 17 47.68 -5.35 -8.22
C GLN A 17 46.77 -4.49 -7.32
N PRO A 18 47.29 -3.47 -6.59
CA PRO A 18 46.46 -2.62 -5.75
C PRO A 18 45.51 -1.82 -6.63
N VAL A 19 44.24 -2.24 -6.64
CA VAL A 19 43.14 -1.48 -7.24
C VAL A 19 43.00 -0.21 -6.41
N GLY A 20 43.12 0.95 -7.06
CA GLY A 20 43.00 2.25 -6.41
C GLY A 20 41.72 2.36 -5.58
N GLN A 21 41.77 3.15 -4.49
CA GLN A 21 40.67 3.31 -3.53
C GLN A 21 39.32 3.42 -4.24
N VAL A 22 38.45 2.46 -3.94
CA VAL A 22 37.06 2.41 -4.43
C VAL A 22 36.39 3.73 -4.06
N ARG A 23 36.03 4.53 -5.08
CA ARG A 23 35.39 5.85 -4.90
C ARG A 23 33.94 5.79 -4.39
N THR A 24 33.39 4.59 -4.23
CA THR A 24 32.01 4.38 -3.78
C THR A 24 32.02 3.62 -2.47
N ALA A 25 32.03 4.36 -1.37
CA ALA A 25 31.54 3.86 -0.10
C ALA A 25 30.07 3.46 -0.29
N THR A 26 29.82 2.18 -0.54
CA THR A 26 28.46 1.67 -0.67
C THR A 26 27.93 1.44 0.73
N ILE A 27 27.26 2.46 1.27
CA ILE A 27 26.54 2.37 2.54
C ILE A 27 25.30 1.51 2.26
N TYR A 28 25.30 0.27 2.73
CA TYR A 28 24.13 -0.60 2.72
C TYR A 28 23.14 -0.12 3.77
N GLY A 29 21.88 0.10 3.37
CA GLY A 29 20.79 0.57 4.23
C GLY A 29 20.52 2.07 4.07
N ARG A 30 19.24 2.43 3.90
CA ARG A 30 18.82 3.83 3.88
C ARG A 30 18.95 4.40 5.30
N ARG A 31 19.85 5.38 5.46
CA ARG A 31 19.92 6.15 6.71
C ARG A 31 18.71 7.06 6.85
N GLU A 32 18.38 7.42 8.08
CA GLU A 32 17.40 8.47 8.33
C GLU A 32 17.94 9.84 7.90
N ALA A 33 17.01 10.73 7.51
CA ALA A 33 17.34 12.12 7.24
C ALA A 33 17.73 12.85 8.53
N ILE A 34 18.84 13.58 8.49
CA ILE A 34 19.25 14.45 9.60
C ILE A 34 18.44 15.76 9.62
N ASP A 35 18.49 16.51 10.72
CA ASP A 35 17.70 17.73 10.89
C ASP A 35 17.93 18.76 9.76
N GLN A 36 19.18 18.93 9.32
CA GLN A 36 19.53 19.84 8.22
C GLN A 36 18.83 19.45 6.90
N GLU A 37 18.70 18.15 6.63
CA GLU A 37 18.04 17.63 5.43
C GLU A 37 16.52 17.77 5.54
N ARG A 38 15.96 17.56 6.73
CA ARG A 38 14.52 17.77 6.98
C ARG A 38 14.16 19.25 6.82
N GLU A 39 15.01 20.16 7.29
CA GLU A 39 14.83 21.60 7.12
C GLU A 39 14.98 22.01 5.64
N LEU A 40 15.94 21.43 4.91
CA LEU A 40 16.06 21.61 3.46
C LEU A 40 14.78 21.16 2.75
N VAL A 41 14.28 19.96 3.06
CA VAL A 41 13.05 19.42 2.46
C VAL A 41 11.83 20.30 2.78
N ALA A 42 11.70 20.79 4.01
CA ALA A 42 10.62 21.69 4.39
C ALA A 42 10.64 23.00 3.56
N ARG A 43 11.83 23.57 3.31
CA ARG A 43 11.98 24.74 2.43
C ARG A 43 11.57 24.43 0.99
N VAL A 44 11.99 23.30 0.44
CA VAL A 44 11.63 22.88 -0.92
C VAL A 44 10.13 22.66 -1.06
N VAL A 45 9.49 22.02 -0.08
CA VAL A 45 8.03 21.80 -0.06
C VAL A 45 7.27 23.14 -0.09
N GLU A 46 7.70 24.12 0.69
CA GLU A 46 7.07 25.45 0.71
C GLU A 46 7.30 26.23 -0.59
N GLN A 47 8.51 26.20 -1.16
CA GLN A 47 8.77 26.83 -2.44
C GLN A 47 7.95 26.19 -3.57
N PHE A 48 7.86 24.86 -3.58
CA PHE A 48 7.09 24.13 -4.58
C PHE A 48 5.60 24.47 -4.47
N ARG A 49 5.06 24.53 -3.25
CA ARG A 49 3.68 24.97 -2.97
C ARG A 49 3.39 26.33 -3.60
N GLU A 50 4.27 27.31 -3.41
CA GLU A 50 4.08 28.66 -3.97
C GLU A 50 4.14 28.68 -5.50
N VAL A 51 5.03 27.89 -6.12
CA VAL A 51 5.09 27.74 -7.58
C VAL A 51 3.80 27.13 -8.13
N ILE A 52 3.30 26.06 -7.52
CA ILE A 52 2.06 25.40 -7.94
C ILE A 52 0.84 26.32 -7.79
N ARG A 53 0.75 27.07 -6.69
CA ARG A 53 -0.34 28.04 -6.47
C ARG A 53 -0.30 29.19 -7.46
N ARG A 54 0.87 29.80 -7.64
CA ARG A 54 1.05 30.94 -8.56
C ARG A 54 0.71 30.55 -9.99
N ASN A 55 1.16 29.38 -10.43
CA ASN A 55 1.01 28.92 -11.81
C ASN A 55 -0.26 28.10 -12.04
N ARG A 56 -1.00 27.78 -10.97
CA ARG A 56 -2.23 26.98 -10.97
C ARG A 56 -2.08 25.62 -11.67
N LEU A 57 -0.96 24.95 -11.36
CA LEU A 57 -0.57 23.68 -11.98
C LEU A 57 -1.22 22.49 -11.27
N ASP A 58 -1.62 21.47 -12.03
CA ASP A 58 -2.03 20.18 -11.47
C ASP A 58 -0.83 19.26 -11.37
N ALA A 59 -0.05 19.34 -10.28
CA ALA A 59 1.13 18.50 -10.12
C ALA A 59 0.82 16.99 -10.13
N LYS A 60 -0.40 16.59 -9.71
CA LYS A 60 -0.77 15.16 -9.60
C LYS A 60 -0.73 14.47 -10.96
N SER A 61 -1.30 15.08 -12.01
CA SER A 61 -1.36 14.46 -13.34
C SER A 61 0.04 14.19 -13.92
N PHE A 62 0.97 15.13 -13.77
CA PHE A 62 2.35 14.95 -14.27
C PHE A 62 3.09 13.78 -13.61
N PHE A 63 2.84 13.53 -12.31
CA PHE A 63 3.39 12.34 -11.65
C PHE A 63 2.68 11.07 -12.12
N GLN A 64 1.36 11.09 -12.28
CA GLN A 64 0.59 9.93 -12.74
C GLN A 64 0.96 9.48 -14.16
N ASP A 65 1.30 10.43 -15.04
CA ASP A 65 1.78 10.12 -16.40
C ASP A 65 3.09 9.30 -16.38
N ARG A 66 3.86 9.38 -15.28
CA ARG A 66 5.11 8.64 -15.07
C ARG A 66 4.96 7.43 -14.14
N ASP A 67 3.75 7.19 -13.62
CA ASP A 67 3.42 6.13 -12.67
C ASP A 67 2.25 5.30 -13.21
N SER A 68 2.50 4.54 -14.27
CA SER A 68 1.50 3.71 -14.97
C SER A 68 0.83 2.69 -14.06
N LEU A 69 1.54 2.21 -13.03
CA LEU A 69 1.04 1.25 -12.04
C LEU A 69 0.20 1.91 -10.95
N ARG A 70 0.07 3.24 -10.95
CA ARG A 70 -0.63 4.02 -9.90
C ARG A 70 -0.13 3.62 -8.51
N SER A 71 1.18 3.46 -8.41
CA SER A 71 1.89 3.04 -7.21
C SER A 71 2.13 4.20 -6.23
N PHE A 72 1.83 5.43 -6.65
CA PHE A 72 1.98 6.66 -5.86
C PHE A 72 3.41 6.96 -5.42
N LYS A 73 4.37 6.32 -6.10
CA LYS A 73 5.81 6.50 -5.91
C LYS A 73 6.54 6.50 -7.25
N VAL A 74 7.67 7.19 -7.30
CA VAL A 74 8.52 7.26 -8.50
C VAL A 74 9.99 7.23 -8.10
N THR A 75 10.88 6.87 -9.02
CA THR A 75 12.32 6.97 -8.75
C THR A 75 12.76 8.43 -8.59
N PRO A 76 13.86 8.73 -7.87
CA PRO A 76 14.34 10.10 -7.68
C PRO A 76 14.61 10.84 -9.00
N LYS A 77 15.07 10.10 -10.03
CA LYS A 77 15.25 10.63 -11.39
C LYS A 77 13.94 11.11 -12.00
N ILE A 78 12.88 10.29 -11.93
CA ILE A 78 11.56 10.65 -12.46
C ILE A 78 10.99 11.82 -11.67
N PHE A 79 11.14 11.80 -10.34
CA PHE A 79 10.69 12.90 -9.47
C PHE A 79 11.30 14.25 -9.87
N ARG A 80 12.62 14.29 -10.05
CA ARG A 80 13.34 15.48 -10.53
C ARG A 80 12.86 15.94 -11.90
N GLN A 81 12.67 15.01 -12.84
CA GLN A 81 12.18 15.31 -14.18
C GLN A 81 10.79 15.95 -14.16
N VAL A 82 9.88 15.43 -13.33
CA VAL A 82 8.52 15.97 -13.17
C VAL A 82 8.57 17.39 -12.61
N LEU A 83 9.34 17.64 -11.55
CA LEU A 83 9.50 18.98 -10.96
C LEU A 83 10.05 20.00 -11.98
N ASN A 84 11.11 19.63 -12.70
CA ASN A 84 11.67 20.49 -13.75
C ASN A 84 10.65 20.76 -14.86
N THR A 85 9.83 19.77 -15.23
CA THR A 85 8.75 19.94 -16.22
C THR A 85 7.67 20.92 -15.74
N LEU A 86 7.40 20.95 -14.44
CA LEU A 86 6.50 21.91 -13.79
C LEU A 86 7.13 23.31 -13.63
N GLY A 87 8.35 23.52 -14.13
CA GLY A 87 9.09 24.79 -13.99
C GLY A 87 9.66 25.00 -12.58
N PHE A 88 9.77 23.94 -11.77
CA PHE A 88 10.42 23.95 -10.48
C PHE A 88 11.81 23.35 -10.60
N GLU A 89 12.83 24.20 -10.69
CA GLU A 89 14.21 23.76 -10.74
C GLU A 89 14.65 23.21 -9.39
N ILE A 90 15.04 21.94 -9.37
CA ILE A 90 15.50 21.25 -8.17
C ILE A 90 16.89 20.61 -8.39
N SER A 91 17.76 20.81 -7.40
CA SER A 91 19.12 20.29 -7.38
C SER A 91 19.17 18.79 -7.01
N GLU A 92 20.28 18.13 -7.29
CA GLU A 92 20.45 16.72 -6.89
C GLU A 92 20.53 16.56 -5.37
N GLU A 93 21.10 17.53 -4.66
CA GLU A 93 21.16 17.55 -3.21
C GLU A 93 19.75 17.57 -2.59
N GLU A 94 18.88 18.44 -3.09
CA GLU A 94 17.48 18.52 -2.64
C GLU A 94 16.71 17.23 -2.95
N VAL A 95 16.90 16.65 -4.15
CA VAL A 95 16.26 15.38 -4.50
C VAL A 95 16.73 14.24 -3.62
N ASN A 96 18.03 14.20 -3.26
CA ASN A 96 18.57 13.20 -2.34
C ASN A 96 17.99 13.37 -0.94
N ALA A 97 17.87 14.60 -0.44
CA ALA A 97 17.22 14.88 0.85
C ALA A 97 15.74 14.48 0.84
N ILE A 98 15.01 14.77 -0.25
CA ILE A 98 13.62 14.32 -0.44
C ILE A 98 13.54 12.79 -0.47
N ALA A 99 14.48 12.11 -1.12
CA ALA A 99 14.53 10.65 -1.11
C ALA A 99 14.77 10.08 0.29
N LEU A 100 15.55 10.77 1.13
CA LEU A 100 15.72 10.40 2.53
C LEU A 100 14.47 10.65 3.39
N VAL A 101 13.65 11.66 3.09
CA VAL A 101 12.41 11.97 3.84
C VAL A 101 11.22 11.15 3.35
N TYR A 102 10.95 11.13 2.05
CA TYR A 102 9.75 10.55 1.44
C TYR A 102 9.99 9.22 0.70
N GLY A 103 11.22 8.71 0.69
CA GLY A 103 11.52 7.43 0.05
C GLY A 103 10.80 6.23 0.70
N ASN A 104 10.81 5.08 0.04
CA ASN A 104 10.59 3.75 0.63
C ASN A 104 11.91 2.97 0.78
N GLU A 105 11.84 1.68 1.12
CA GLU A 105 13.01 0.80 1.24
C GLU A 105 13.75 0.62 -0.09
N ASP A 106 13.02 0.61 -1.20
CA ASP A 106 13.55 0.47 -2.57
C ASP A 106 14.04 1.80 -3.18
N ASN A 107 14.15 2.87 -2.37
CA ASN A 107 14.57 4.20 -2.80
C ASN A 107 13.63 4.91 -3.80
N TYR A 108 12.35 4.54 -3.84
CA TYR A 108 11.31 5.28 -4.57
C TYR A 108 10.74 6.38 -3.68
N ILE A 109 10.61 7.59 -4.21
CA ILE A 109 9.98 8.74 -3.55
C ILE A 109 8.46 8.58 -3.62
N LYS A 110 7.80 8.54 -2.46
CA LYS A 110 6.34 8.56 -2.34
C LYS A 110 5.82 9.97 -2.64
N TYR A 111 5.72 10.30 -3.93
CA TYR A 111 5.31 11.64 -4.39
C TYR A 111 3.93 12.05 -3.84
N ALA A 112 3.06 11.09 -3.54
CA ALA A 112 1.79 11.35 -2.87
C ALA A 112 1.92 12.03 -1.50
N GLU A 113 2.91 11.64 -0.69
CA GLU A 113 3.18 12.25 0.61
C GLU A 113 3.79 13.64 0.42
N PHE A 114 4.74 13.76 -0.50
CA PHE A 114 5.31 15.07 -0.87
C PHE A 114 4.24 16.07 -1.33
N LEU A 115 3.33 15.67 -2.21
CA LEU A 115 2.23 16.52 -2.71
C LEU A 115 1.20 16.86 -1.62
N ARG A 116 1.00 15.95 -0.66
CA ARG A 116 0.15 16.20 0.52
C ARG A 116 0.76 17.29 1.39
N ASP A 117 2.06 17.18 1.69
CA ASP A 117 2.76 18.15 2.55
C ASP A 117 2.97 19.49 1.83
N ALA A 118 3.16 19.47 0.50
CA ALA A 118 3.12 20.67 -0.32
C ALA A 118 1.72 21.31 -0.38
N ASN A 119 0.70 20.67 0.20
CA ASN A 119 -0.69 21.14 0.28
C ASN A 119 -1.14 21.74 -1.06
N CYS A 120 -0.95 20.98 -2.15
CA CYS A 120 -1.10 21.49 -3.51
C CYS A 120 -2.52 21.99 -3.83
N LEU A 121 -3.47 21.92 -2.91
CA LEU A 121 -4.89 22.06 -3.16
C LEU A 121 -5.66 22.73 -2.01
N GLU A 122 -5.68 24.07 -2.00
CA GLU A 122 -6.86 24.82 -1.56
C GLU A 122 -6.87 26.25 -2.13
N TYR A 123 -7.95 26.60 -2.87
CA TYR A 123 -8.50 27.96 -2.91
C TYR A 123 -9.97 27.90 -3.33
N VAL A 124 -10.87 28.31 -2.45
CA VAL A 124 -12.30 28.51 -2.72
C VAL A 124 -12.59 30.00 -2.56
N MET A 125 -13.00 30.69 -3.62
CA MET A 125 -13.94 31.83 -3.52
C MET A 125 -14.80 31.94 -4.79
N ASN A 126 -16.11 32.10 -4.58
CA ASN A 126 -17.24 32.26 -5.51
C ASN A 126 -17.91 30.96 -6.04
N ALA A 127 -18.68 30.32 -5.17
CA ALA A 127 -19.90 29.61 -5.60
C ALA A 127 -21.09 30.53 -5.27
N PRO A 128 -21.76 31.12 -6.27
CA PRO A 128 -22.80 30.40 -7.01
C PRO A 128 -22.68 30.53 -8.54
N THR A 129 -23.34 29.59 -9.20
CA THR A 129 -23.30 29.21 -10.62
C THR A 129 -23.56 30.36 -11.60
N THR A 130 -22.56 30.74 -12.39
CA THR A 130 -22.76 31.30 -13.74
C THR A 130 -21.63 30.86 -14.64
N GLY A 131 -21.97 30.12 -15.69
CA GLY A 131 -21.00 29.48 -16.59
C GLY A 131 -19.96 30.44 -17.17
N ALA A 132 -18.71 30.30 -16.73
CA ALA A 132 -17.51 30.52 -17.53
C ALA A 132 -16.28 29.96 -16.79
N LYS A 133 -15.48 29.18 -17.53
CA LYS A 133 -14.17 28.57 -17.26
C LYS A 133 -13.38 29.08 -16.04
N SER A 134 -13.43 28.33 -14.93
CA SER A 134 -12.30 27.90 -14.09
C SER A 134 -12.86 27.32 -12.79
N THR A 135 -12.85 26.00 -12.64
CA THR A 135 -13.31 25.32 -11.42
C THR A 135 -12.14 24.51 -10.88
N TYR A 136 -11.29 25.13 -10.06
CA TYR A 136 -10.33 24.37 -9.27
C TYR A 136 -11.07 23.74 -8.10
N LEU A 137 -11.39 22.46 -8.23
CA LEU A 137 -11.80 21.59 -7.14
C LEU A 137 -10.70 20.55 -7.01
N SER A 138 -9.99 20.57 -5.90
CA SER A 138 -9.13 19.45 -5.58
C SER A 138 -9.26 19.16 -4.10
N ARG A 139 -10.35 18.43 -3.85
CA ARG A 139 -10.80 18.02 -2.54
C ARG A 139 -10.06 16.74 -2.23
N PHE A 140 -8.85 16.87 -1.68
CA PHE A 140 -7.95 15.75 -1.41
C PHE A 140 -7.72 14.88 -2.65
N THR A 141 -6.54 15.02 -3.26
CA THR A 141 -5.96 13.95 -4.06
C THR A 141 -6.06 12.63 -3.27
N ASP A 142 -7.02 11.82 -3.66
CA ASP A 142 -7.18 10.40 -3.39
C ASP A 142 -5.92 9.67 -3.89
N PHE A 143 -4.84 9.79 -3.11
CA PHE A 143 -3.61 9.01 -3.18
C PHE A 143 -3.82 7.60 -2.59
N ASN A 144 -5.06 7.12 -2.60
CA ASN A 144 -5.45 5.87 -1.98
C ASN A 144 -5.20 4.70 -2.95
N GLY A 145 -4.11 4.60 -3.71
CA GLY A 145 -3.86 3.35 -4.45
C GLY A 145 -3.56 2.22 -3.50
N GLU A 146 -2.48 2.40 -2.74
CA GLU A 146 -2.05 1.44 -1.73
C GLU A 146 -3.09 1.34 -0.61
N ASN A 147 -3.62 2.50 -0.16
CA ASN A 147 -4.70 2.54 0.83
C ASN A 147 -6.03 1.96 0.29
N ALA A 148 -6.38 2.09 -1.00
CA ALA A 148 -7.61 1.47 -1.53
C ALA A 148 -7.45 -0.02 -1.73
N HIS A 149 -6.27 -0.54 -2.06
CA HIS A 149 -6.06 -1.99 -2.06
C HIS A 149 -6.18 -2.53 -0.63
N GLU A 150 -5.53 -1.89 0.34
CA GLU A 150 -5.63 -2.28 1.74
C GLU A 150 -7.07 -2.15 2.28
N MET A 151 -7.77 -1.05 1.99
CA MET A 151 -9.18 -0.86 2.35
C MET A 151 -10.10 -1.87 1.65
N LEU A 152 -9.83 -2.21 0.40
CA LEU A 152 -10.56 -3.22 -0.35
C LEU A 152 -10.34 -4.61 0.25
N MET A 153 -9.10 -4.98 0.54
CA MET A 153 -8.79 -6.22 1.24
C MET A 153 -9.42 -6.25 2.62
N LYS A 154 -9.41 -5.14 3.36
CA LYS A 154 -10.11 -5.02 4.66
C LYS A 154 -11.62 -5.20 4.52
N LYS A 155 -12.25 -4.62 3.49
CA LYS A 155 -13.67 -4.80 3.16
C LYS A 155 -13.99 -6.27 2.89
N VAL A 156 -13.21 -6.93 2.03
CA VAL A 156 -13.38 -8.36 1.72
C VAL A 156 -13.20 -9.20 2.99
N LYS A 157 -12.15 -8.94 3.79
CA LYS A 157 -11.89 -9.63 5.07
C LYS A 157 -13.05 -9.47 6.05
N GLN A 158 -13.65 -8.29 6.16
CA GLN A 158 -14.81 -8.05 7.02
C GLN A 158 -16.01 -8.90 6.60
N ILE A 159 -16.32 -8.97 5.31
CA ILE A 159 -17.42 -9.79 4.79
C ILE A 159 -17.16 -11.27 5.06
N VAL A 160 -15.98 -11.76 4.68
CA VAL A 160 -15.55 -13.15 4.88
C VAL A 160 -15.61 -13.56 6.36
N LYS A 161 -15.15 -12.70 7.26
CA LYS A 161 -15.21 -12.94 8.72
C LYS A 161 -16.64 -12.97 9.23
N LYS A 162 -17.45 -11.96 8.86
CA LYS A 162 -18.84 -11.83 9.30
C LYS A 162 -19.67 -13.04 8.90
N ASP A 163 -19.50 -13.47 7.65
CA ASP A 163 -20.30 -14.53 7.03
C ASP A 163 -19.63 -15.92 7.13
N ARG A 164 -18.45 -16.01 7.76
CA ARG A 164 -17.66 -17.24 7.97
C ARG A 164 -17.42 -18.04 6.68
N ILE A 165 -17.06 -17.33 5.61
CA ILE A 165 -16.92 -17.90 4.27
C ILE A 165 -15.55 -18.58 4.13
N ARG A 166 -15.54 -19.85 3.69
CA ARG A 166 -14.30 -20.61 3.41
C ARG A 166 -13.90 -20.46 1.93
N LEU A 167 -13.44 -19.27 1.55
CA LEU A 167 -13.19 -18.91 0.14
C LEU A 167 -12.25 -19.88 -0.59
N LEU A 168 -11.23 -20.39 0.09
CA LEU A 168 -10.26 -21.31 -0.49
C LEU A 168 -10.93 -22.56 -1.10
N GLU A 169 -11.93 -23.13 -0.41
CA GLU A 169 -12.64 -24.33 -0.86
C GLU A 169 -13.43 -24.06 -2.14
N PHE A 170 -14.13 -22.92 -2.19
CA PHE A 170 -14.92 -22.53 -3.36
C PHE A 170 -14.05 -22.22 -4.58
N PHE A 171 -12.82 -21.73 -4.40
CA PHE A 171 -11.89 -21.55 -5.51
C PHE A 171 -11.28 -22.89 -5.97
N GLN A 172 -11.00 -23.81 -5.05
CA GLN A 172 -10.48 -25.14 -5.38
C GLN A 172 -11.46 -25.96 -6.23
N ASP A 173 -12.77 -25.76 -6.09
CA ASP A 173 -13.78 -26.37 -6.96
C ASP A 173 -13.61 -25.98 -8.45
N HIS A 174 -12.97 -24.84 -8.73
CA HIS A 174 -12.66 -24.38 -10.08
C HIS A 174 -11.24 -24.74 -10.56
N ASP A 175 -10.41 -25.33 -9.70
CA ASP A 175 -9.02 -25.68 -9.95
C ASP A 175 -8.74 -27.13 -9.50
N ILE A 176 -9.32 -28.08 -10.24
CA ILE A 176 -9.26 -29.53 -9.96
C ILE A 176 -7.82 -30.04 -9.82
N LEU A 177 -6.89 -29.44 -10.57
CA LEU A 177 -5.47 -29.82 -10.58
C LEU A 177 -4.65 -29.09 -9.50
N ARG A 178 -5.28 -28.24 -8.68
CA ARG A 178 -4.65 -27.44 -7.62
C ARG A 178 -3.42 -26.66 -8.10
N LYS A 179 -3.53 -26.04 -9.28
CA LYS A 179 -2.46 -25.21 -9.85
C LYS A 179 -2.29 -23.89 -9.09
N GLY A 180 -3.32 -23.46 -8.36
CA GLY A 180 -3.35 -22.19 -7.62
C GLY A 180 -3.83 -21.00 -8.45
N TYR A 181 -4.35 -21.25 -9.65
CA TYR A 181 -4.81 -20.21 -10.58
C TYR A 181 -6.20 -20.53 -11.13
N LEU A 182 -7.02 -19.50 -11.36
CA LEU A 182 -8.28 -19.63 -12.11
C LEU A 182 -8.55 -18.39 -12.98
N ALA A 183 -9.43 -18.54 -13.97
CA ALA A 183 -9.82 -17.43 -14.84
C ALA A 183 -10.50 -16.29 -14.05
N ALA A 184 -10.20 -15.03 -14.41
CA ALA A 184 -10.76 -13.84 -13.75
C ALA A 184 -12.29 -13.85 -13.64
N GLN A 185 -12.98 -14.28 -14.69
CA GLN A 185 -14.44 -14.42 -14.68
C GLN A 185 -14.94 -15.43 -13.64
N LYS A 186 -14.22 -16.54 -13.46
CA LYS A 186 -14.53 -17.54 -12.43
C LYS A 186 -14.26 -16.96 -11.05
N PHE A 187 -13.17 -16.22 -10.87
CA PHE A 187 -12.82 -15.56 -9.61
C PHE A 187 -13.93 -14.60 -9.17
N ARG A 188 -14.35 -13.72 -10.07
CA ARG A 188 -15.46 -12.79 -9.86
C ARG A 188 -16.78 -13.50 -9.59
N GLY A 189 -17.07 -14.56 -10.35
CA GLY A 189 -18.27 -15.38 -10.17
C GLY A 189 -18.33 -16.04 -8.79
N THR A 190 -17.21 -16.58 -8.30
CA THR A 190 -17.11 -17.18 -6.97
C THR A 190 -17.36 -16.15 -5.87
N LEU A 191 -16.70 -14.99 -5.91
CA LEU A 191 -16.91 -13.91 -4.93
C LEU A 191 -18.38 -13.45 -4.91
N HIS A 192 -18.96 -13.23 -6.09
CA HIS A 192 -20.36 -12.83 -6.20
C HIS A 192 -21.32 -13.90 -5.62
N THR A 193 -21.07 -15.18 -5.91
CA THR A 193 -21.88 -16.31 -5.40
C THR A 193 -21.83 -16.37 -3.88
N GLN A 194 -20.68 -16.06 -3.28
CA GLN A 194 -20.50 -15.96 -1.82
C GLN A 194 -20.99 -14.62 -1.23
N ARG A 195 -21.76 -13.83 -1.98
CA ARG A 195 -22.33 -12.53 -1.56
C ARG A 195 -21.28 -11.48 -1.21
N ILE A 196 -20.06 -11.61 -1.72
CA ILE A 196 -19.02 -10.59 -1.63
C ILE A 196 -19.23 -9.62 -2.78
N THR A 197 -20.14 -8.67 -2.60
CA THR A 197 -20.49 -7.69 -3.63
C THR A 197 -19.48 -6.54 -3.67
N LEU A 198 -18.69 -6.49 -4.73
CA LEU A 198 -17.74 -5.42 -5.02
C LEU A 198 -18.19 -4.61 -6.24
N THR A 199 -17.72 -3.37 -6.34
CA THR A 199 -17.92 -2.56 -7.55
C THR A 199 -17.08 -3.12 -8.70
N PRO A 200 -17.40 -2.80 -9.97
CA PRO A 200 -16.58 -3.23 -11.11
C PRO A 200 -15.10 -2.84 -10.96
N GLN A 201 -14.83 -1.61 -10.51
CA GLN A 201 -13.48 -1.10 -10.30
C GLN A 201 -12.73 -1.84 -9.18
N GLU A 202 -13.44 -2.26 -8.13
CA GLU A 202 -12.87 -3.07 -7.06
C GLU A 202 -12.51 -4.48 -7.56
N TYR A 203 -13.36 -5.10 -8.38
CA TYR A 203 -13.03 -6.38 -9.04
C TYR A 203 -11.80 -6.25 -9.94
N ASP A 204 -11.79 -5.26 -10.82
CA ASP A 204 -10.67 -5.03 -11.73
C ASP A 204 -9.35 -4.83 -10.96
N ARG A 205 -9.42 -4.17 -9.80
CA ARG A 205 -8.27 -3.96 -8.92
C ARG A 205 -7.76 -5.25 -8.28
N LEU A 206 -8.64 -6.14 -7.80
CA LEU A 206 -8.24 -7.45 -7.29
C LEU A 206 -7.66 -8.32 -8.41
N GLU A 207 -8.32 -8.33 -9.56
CA GLU A 207 -7.89 -9.10 -10.73
C GLU A 207 -6.48 -8.66 -11.19
N GLN A 208 -6.23 -7.36 -11.28
CA GLN A 208 -4.91 -6.83 -11.62
C GLN A 208 -3.84 -7.17 -10.58
N TYR A 209 -4.17 -7.08 -9.29
CA TYR A 209 -3.20 -7.29 -8.22
C TYR A 209 -2.79 -8.76 -8.09
N PHE A 210 -3.74 -9.68 -8.22
CA PHE A 210 -3.50 -11.13 -8.11
C PHE A 210 -3.31 -11.81 -9.47
N ALA A 211 -3.15 -11.05 -10.55
CA ALA A 211 -2.90 -11.59 -11.88
C ALA A 211 -1.61 -12.43 -11.91
N MET A 212 -1.62 -13.51 -12.70
CA MET A 212 -0.42 -14.28 -12.98
C MET A 212 0.57 -13.41 -13.77
N PRO A 213 1.86 -13.38 -13.41
CA PRO A 213 2.85 -12.51 -14.07
C PRO A 213 2.94 -12.68 -15.59
N ASN A 214 2.64 -13.89 -16.08
CA ASN A 214 2.74 -14.24 -17.50
C ASN A 214 1.37 -14.30 -18.20
N ASP A 215 0.26 -14.17 -17.47
CA ASP A 215 -1.09 -14.24 -18.02
C ASP A 215 -2.09 -13.46 -17.14
N ALA A 216 -2.43 -12.24 -17.58
CA ALA A 216 -3.37 -11.38 -16.86
C ALA A 216 -4.81 -11.93 -16.80
N GLY A 217 -5.15 -12.96 -17.60
CA GLY A 217 -6.45 -13.62 -17.56
C GLY A 217 -6.59 -14.64 -16.41
N LEU A 218 -5.48 -15.02 -15.78
CA LEU A 218 -5.43 -15.98 -14.69
C LEU A 218 -5.10 -15.29 -13.36
N ILE A 219 -5.87 -15.60 -12.33
CA ILE A 219 -5.78 -15.02 -11.00
C ILE A 219 -5.21 -16.05 -10.02
N ASN A 220 -4.15 -15.68 -9.31
CA ASN A 220 -3.57 -16.45 -8.23
C ASN A 220 -4.45 -16.33 -6.96
N TYR A 221 -5.44 -17.21 -6.86
CA TYR A 221 -6.37 -17.22 -5.73
C TYR A 221 -5.73 -17.70 -4.44
N VAL A 222 -4.63 -18.44 -4.51
CA VAL A 222 -3.91 -18.93 -3.33
C VAL A 222 -3.28 -17.74 -2.60
N THR A 223 -2.58 -16.86 -3.33
CA THR A 223 -2.04 -15.63 -2.75
C THR A 223 -3.14 -14.73 -2.20
N PHE A 224 -4.27 -14.60 -2.91
CA PHE A 224 -5.43 -13.85 -2.42
C PHE A 224 -5.97 -14.43 -1.11
N CYS A 225 -6.20 -15.74 -1.02
CA CYS A 225 -6.69 -16.38 0.20
C CYS A 225 -5.67 -16.28 1.35
N ASP A 226 -4.38 -16.45 1.04
CA ASP A 226 -3.30 -16.29 2.02
C ASP A 226 -3.28 -14.89 2.62
N GLU A 227 -3.48 -13.86 1.81
CA GLU A 227 -3.54 -12.47 2.27
C GLU A 227 -4.81 -12.20 3.10
N LEU A 228 -5.92 -12.88 2.80
CA LEU A 228 -7.12 -12.87 3.64
C LEU A 228 -6.84 -13.51 5.01
N ASP A 229 -6.20 -14.68 5.02
CA ASP A 229 -5.95 -15.51 6.20
C ASP A 229 -4.83 -14.99 7.12
N TYR A 230 -3.89 -14.19 6.60
CA TYR A 230 -2.79 -13.61 7.37
C TYR A 230 -3.27 -12.78 8.59
N ILE A 231 -4.51 -12.26 8.57
CA ILE A 231 -5.11 -11.53 9.71
C ILE A 231 -5.82 -12.48 10.70
N PHE A 232 -6.24 -13.66 10.26
CA PHE A 232 -7.03 -14.60 11.08
C PHE A 232 -6.18 -15.67 11.74
N THR A 233 -5.07 -16.04 11.12
CA THR A 233 -4.17 -17.10 11.58
C THR A 233 -2.74 -16.68 11.32
N ASN A 234 -1.98 -16.49 12.39
CA ASN A 234 -0.54 -16.35 12.29
C ASN A 234 0.00 -17.73 11.88
N LYS A 235 0.42 -17.92 10.62
CA LYS A 235 0.95 -19.20 10.10
C LYS A 235 2.17 -19.72 10.90
N THR A 236 2.73 -18.92 11.81
CA THR A 236 3.80 -19.31 12.75
C THR A 236 3.30 -19.94 14.06
N LEU A 237 1.98 -20.01 14.31
CA LEU A 237 1.40 -20.66 15.50
C LEU A 237 1.75 -22.15 15.59
N GLU A 238 1.92 -22.84 14.45
CA GLU A 238 2.37 -24.24 14.43
C GLU A 238 3.77 -24.42 15.02
N LYS A 239 4.61 -23.37 14.98
CA LYS A 239 5.97 -23.39 15.51
C LYS A 239 6.08 -22.81 16.92
N ASN A 240 5.15 -21.95 17.34
CA ASN A 240 5.16 -21.29 18.65
C ASN A 240 3.72 -21.10 19.20
N PRO A 241 3.15 -22.10 19.91
CA PRO A 241 1.76 -22.09 20.37
C PRO A 241 1.42 -21.02 21.41
N THR A 242 2.41 -20.33 21.97
CA THR A 242 2.23 -19.27 22.98
C THR A 242 2.11 -17.86 22.38
N THR A 243 2.26 -17.72 21.05
CA THR A 243 2.24 -16.40 20.40
C THR A 243 0.79 -15.94 20.24
N LEU A 244 0.37 -14.94 21.00
CA LEU A 244 -0.97 -14.35 20.85
C LEU A 244 -1.07 -13.67 19.47
N PRO A 245 -2.02 -14.07 18.60
CA PRO A 245 -2.26 -13.35 17.36
C PRO A 245 -2.69 -11.91 17.66
N SER A 246 -2.27 -10.96 16.82
CA SER A 246 -2.79 -9.60 16.84
C SER A 246 -4.30 -9.65 16.61
N SER A 247 -5.08 -9.51 17.67
CA SER A 247 -6.53 -9.57 17.62
C SER A 247 -7.06 -8.39 16.80
N PHE A 248 -7.43 -8.64 15.54
CA PHE A 248 -8.26 -7.69 14.80
C PHE A 248 -9.65 -7.65 15.45
N ASN A 249 -9.85 -6.66 16.31
CA ASN A 249 -11.15 -6.31 16.85
C ASN A 249 -11.95 -5.64 15.74
N ALA A 250 -12.81 -6.42 15.09
CA ALA A 250 -13.79 -5.85 14.17
C ALA A 250 -14.70 -4.91 15.00
N PRO A 251 -15.04 -3.71 14.49
CA PRO A 251 -16.00 -2.86 15.17
C PRO A 251 -17.30 -3.66 15.38
N SER A 252 -17.86 -3.52 16.57
CA SER A 252 -19.06 -4.26 16.99
C SER A 252 -20.16 -4.10 15.93
N ILE A 253 -20.77 -5.22 15.52
CA ILE A 253 -21.93 -5.24 14.62
C ILE A 253 -23.23 -4.85 15.35
N LEU A 254 -23.17 -4.71 16.67
CA LEU A 254 -24.28 -4.33 17.52
C LEU A 254 -24.41 -2.82 17.54
N ASP A 255 -25.65 -2.32 17.54
CA ASP A 255 -25.91 -0.91 17.83
C ASP A 255 -25.27 -0.54 19.17
N PRO A 256 -24.76 0.69 19.38
CA PRO A 256 -24.09 1.08 20.63
C PRO A 256 -24.92 0.84 21.90
N LYS A 257 -26.25 0.73 21.77
CA LYS A 257 -27.19 0.41 22.86
C LYS A 257 -27.29 -1.08 23.18
N ASP A 258 -26.87 -1.93 22.26
CA ASP A 258 -26.87 -3.40 22.39
C ASP A 258 -25.47 -3.93 22.76
N VAL A 259 -24.48 -3.04 22.92
CA VAL A 259 -23.15 -3.38 23.43
C VAL A 259 -23.23 -3.47 24.95
N LEU A 260 -22.86 -4.64 25.50
CA LEU A 260 -22.79 -4.85 26.94
C LEU A 260 -21.86 -3.80 27.57
N ASN A 261 -22.35 -3.14 28.61
CA ASN A 261 -21.49 -2.30 29.43
C ASN A 261 -20.59 -3.15 30.33
N THR A 262 -19.61 -2.52 30.99
CA THR A 262 -18.62 -3.21 31.83
C THR A 262 -19.25 -4.08 32.92
N GLU A 263 -20.37 -3.66 33.50
CA GLU A 263 -21.07 -4.39 34.54
C GLU A 263 -21.77 -5.63 33.96
N GLU A 264 -22.45 -5.48 32.83
CA GLU A 264 -23.11 -6.58 32.13
C GLU A 264 -22.11 -7.61 31.60
N GLU A 265 -20.95 -7.17 31.14
CA GLU A 265 -19.86 -8.04 30.70
C GLU A 265 -19.30 -8.88 31.87
N GLN A 266 -19.15 -8.28 33.06
CA GLN A 266 -18.74 -9.03 34.26
C GLN A 266 -19.78 -10.07 34.66
N ILE A 267 -21.07 -9.75 34.58
CA ILE A 267 -22.16 -10.69 34.86
C ILE A 267 -22.12 -11.87 33.88
N LEU A 268 -21.96 -11.59 32.58
CA LEU A 268 -21.83 -12.63 31.55
C LEU A 268 -20.64 -13.55 31.82
N LEU A 269 -19.46 -12.99 32.12
CA LEU A 269 -18.25 -13.77 32.41
C LEU A 269 -18.43 -14.65 33.65
N ALA A 270 -19.07 -14.14 34.70
CA ALA A 270 -19.39 -14.93 35.88
C ALA A 270 -20.35 -16.08 35.56
N ALA A 271 -21.37 -15.83 34.74
CA ALA A 271 -22.33 -16.85 34.29
C ALA A 271 -21.67 -17.94 33.44
N LEU A 272 -20.84 -17.55 32.45
CA LEU A 272 -20.08 -18.48 31.60
C LEU A 272 -19.10 -19.32 32.41
N LYS A 273 -18.42 -18.72 33.40
CA LYS A 273 -17.52 -19.44 34.30
C LYS A 273 -18.27 -20.48 35.12
N ARG A 274 -19.45 -20.13 35.66
CA ARG A 274 -20.31 -21.08 36.38
C ARG A 274 -20.76 -22.22 35.46
N LEU A 275 -21.20 -21.89 34.24
CA LEU A 275 -21.63 -22.87 33.25
C LEU A 275 -20.50 -23.84 32.87
N GLY A 276 -19.30 -23.32 32.61
CA GLY A 276 -18.12 -24.13 32.30
C GLY A 276 -17.70 -25.04 33.46
N THR A 277 -17.88 -24.57 34.70
CA THR A 277 -17.63 -25.39 35.90
C THR A 277 -18.65 -26.53 35.98
N ASP A 278 -19.93 -26.24 35.76
CA ASP A 278 -21.00 -27.24 35.78
C ASP A 278 -20.85 -28.29 34.67
N VAL A 279 -20.52 -27.87 33.44
CA VAL A 279 -20.23 -28.77 32.31
C VAL A 279 -19.03 -29.69 32.62
N LYS A 280 -17.96 -29.13 33.20
CA LYS A 280 -16.77 -29.89 33.58
C LYS A 280 -17.07 -30.95 34.65
N HIS A 281 -17.95 -30.64 35.60
CA HIS A 281 -18.36 -31.59 36.65
C HIS A 281 -19.35 -32.64 36.15
N ARG A 282 -20.17 -32.32 35.15
CA ARG A 282 -21.20 -33.23 34.64
C ARG A 282 -20.77 -34.12 33.46
N ARG A 283 -19.55 -33.95 32.92
CA ARG A 283 -19.01 -34.72 31.77
C ARG A 283 -20.05 -34.93 30.65
N LEU A 284 -20.63 -33.82 30.17
CA LEU A 284 -21.30 -33.80 28.87
C LEU A 284 -20.25 -33.62 27.77
#